data_AF-A0AB39V6N4-F1
#
_entry.id   AF-A0AB39V6N4-F1
#
_cell.length_a   1.000
_cell.length_b   1.000
_cell.length_c   1.000
_cell.angle_alpha   90.00
_cell.angle_beta   90.00
_cell.angle_gamma   90.00
#
_symmetry.space_group_name_H-M   'P 1'
#
loop_
_entity.id
_entity.type
_entity.pdbx_description
1 polymer ?
#
loop_
_entity_poly.entity_id
_entity_poly.type
_entity_poly.pdbx_seq_one_letter_code
_entity_poly.pdbx_strand_id
1 'polypeptide(L)'
;MEYEIVELKQNRVFKGKVIYNINFLDEQIEANKRNIRKEMMKRKNEIIDRIGEYQTVVYNRMVYQEYGKIIHYDYFVGYETENKNENIEKFDYKKEQFERKFLNLNGKFAKFCLFGNPEKIVPKFWKELDNLELNRKYDVEFEEHIPTDNPNFMKINIYVSLKKLIKENIKMEINMEWKNYENKLEPCITIISDDKNYKNYLDYFLVDYGGIEWNSLNILNQINDLVEIIKEFVEDKRTKVDFTRETFYIFSIDKKILEIGFNFDNQFYDTVALEDFYKIIVEWKKFLYSIPNQKNKIYFEIKEKN
;
A
#
# COMPACT_ATOMS: atom_id res chain seq x y z
N MET A 1 -13.44 -10.68 -13.10
CA MET A 1 -12.22 -10.80 -13.93
C MET A 1 -11.36 -11.88 -13.31
N GLU A 2 -10.83 -12.80 -14.11
CA GLU A 2 -9.89 -13.82 -13.63
C GLU A 2 -8.46 -13.24 -13.59
N TYR A 3 -7.69 -13.66 -12.58
CA TYR A 3 -6.29 -13.29 -12.41
C TYR A 3 -5.51 -14.43 -11.76
N GLU A 4 -4.20 -14.43 -11.98
CA GLU A 4 -3.26 -15.29 -11.26
C GLU A 4 -2.44 -14.47 -10.26
N ILE A 5 -2.13 -15.04 -9.11
CA ILE A 5 -1.20 -14.43 -8.15
C ILE A 5 0.23 -14.83 -8.56
N VAL A 6 1.07 -13.85 -8.82
CA VAL A 6 2.48 -14.05 -9.15
C VAL A 6 3.38 -13.35 -8.14
N GLU A 7 4.54 -13.94 -7.88
CA GLU A 7 5.59 -13.34 -7.06
C GLU A 7 6.77 -12.96 -7.95
N LEU A 8 7.09 -11.68 -7.99
CA LEU A 8 8.24 -11.13 -8.69
C LEU A 8 9.37 -10.95 -7.67
N LYS A 9 10.59 -11.40 -8.02
CA LYS A 9 11.76 -11.46 -7.13
C LYS A 9 12.96 -10.65 -7.62
N GLN A 10 12.74 -9.82 -8.63
CA GLN A 10 13.81 -9.01 -9.20
C GLN A 10 13.35 -7.59 -9.47
N ASN A 11 14.26 -6.66 -9.21
CA ASN A 11 14.14 -5.30 -9.69
C ASN A 11 14.39 -5.29 -11.20
N ARG A 12 13.71 -4.40 -11.90
CA ARG A 12 13.82 -4.25 -13.36
C ARG A 12 14.24 -2.83 -13.71
N VAL A 13 15.04 -2.70 -14.76
CA VAL A 13 15.50 -1.41 -15.28
C VAL A 13 14.78 -1.14 -16.59
N PHE A 14 14.27 0.07 -16.73
CA PHE A 14 13.56 0.49 -17.93
C PHE A 14 14.17 1.77 -18.49
N LYS A 15 14.16 1.92 -19.81
CA LYS A 15 14.51 3.16 -20.53
C LYS A 15 13.32 3.64 -21.34
N GLY A 16 12.97 4.92 -21.23
CA GLY A 16 11.75 5.44 -21.84
C GLY A 16 11.46 6.90 -21.52
N LYS A 17 10.18 7.28 -21.54
CA LYS A 17 9.72 8.63 -21.19
C LYS A 17 8.79 8.61 -20.00
N VAL A 18 8.83 9.67 -19.20
CA VAL A 18 7.99 9.85 -18.02
C VAL A 18 7.12 11.10 -18.20
N ILE A 19 5.89 11.02 -17.72
CA ILE A 19 5.07 12.18 -17.37
C ILE A 19 4.94 12.15 -15.85
N TYR A 20 5.42 13.21 -15.21
CA TYR A 20 5.45 13.31 -13.75
C TYR A 20 4.17 13.94 -13.19
N ASN A 21 3.78 13.51 -11.99
CA ASN A 21 2.72 14.14 -11.18
C ASN A 21 1.40 14.35 -11.94
N ILE A 22 0.98 13.34 -12.71
CA ILE A 22 -0.29 13.38 -13.43
C ILE A 22 -1.43 13.57 -12.44
N ASN A 23 -2.23 14.63 -12.60
CA ASN A 23 -3.49 14.73 -11.89
C ASN A 23 -4.53 13.81 -12.56
N PHE A 24 -5.16 12.93 -11.78
CA PHE A 24 -6.16 12.00 -12.28
C PHE A 24 -7.38 12.69 -12.93
N LEU A 25 -7.66 13.94 -12.58
CA LEU A 25 -8.77 14.73 -13.12
C LEU A 25 -8.44 15.50 -14.41
N ASP A 26 -7.20 15.43 -14.91
CA ASP A 26 -6.80 16.17 -16.10
C ASP A 26 -7.25 15.44 -17.38
N GLU A 27 -8.28 15.94 -18.05
CA GLU A 27 -8.80 15.37 -19.30
C GLU A 27 -7.79 15.40 -20.46
N GLN A 28 -6.82 16.32 -20.44
CA GLN A 28 -5.79 16.40 -21.50
C GLN A 28 -4.76 15.28 -21.37
N ILE A 29 -4.70 14.60 -20.22
CA ILE A 29 -3.66 13.61 -19.96
C ILE A 29 -3.76 12.37 -20.86
N GLU A 30 -4.96 11.94 -21.22
CA GLU A 30 -5.15 10.76 -22.06
C GLU A 30 -4.63 10.97 -23.49
N ALA A 31 -4.66 12.21 -23.98
CA ALA A 31 -3.99 12.55 -25.24
C ALA A 31 -2.46 12.46 -25.11
N ASN A 32 -1.90 13.00 -24.01
CA ASN A 32 -0.45 12.96 -23.74
C ASN A 32 0.07 11.53 -23.58
N LYS A 33 -0.62 10.68 -22.82
CA LYS A 33 -0.28 9.26 -22.65
C LYS A 33 -0.26 8.52 -23.99
N ARG A 34 -1.27 8.74 -24.85
CA ARG A 34 -1.33 8.15 -26.19
C ARG A 34 -0.18 8.62 -27.08
N ASN A 35 0.16 9.91 -27.03
CA ASN A 35 1.25 10.47 -27.81
C ASN A 35 2.60 9.88 -27.39
N ILE A 36 2.87 9.80 -26.08
CA ILE A 36 4.12 9.21 -25.57
C ILE A 36 4.22 7.71 -25.92
N ARG A 37 3.12 6.94 -25.84
CA ARG A 37 3.08 5.52 -26.27
C ARG A 37 3.46 5.37 -27.74
N LYS A 38 2.84 6.16 -28.62
CA LYS A 38 3.11 6.15 -30.08
C LYS A 38 4.55 6.58 -30.39
N GLU A 39 5.05 7.58 -29.71
CA GLU A 39 6.44 8.03 -29.86
C GLU A 39 7.42 6.91 -29.48
N MET A 40 7.23 6.30 -28.31
CA MET A 40 8.08 5.22 -27.82
C MET A 40 8.03 3.97 -28.72
N MET A 41 6.90 3.71 -29.38
CA MET A 41 6.80 2.63 -30.36
C MET A 41 7.65 2.93 -31.61
N LYS A 42 7.59 4.16 -32.15
CA LYS A 42 8.39 4.57 -33.31
C LYS A 42 9.89 4.57 -33.03
N ARG A 43 10.26 4.96 -31.82
CA ARG A 43 11.66 5.14 -31.39
C ARG A 43 12.26 3.92 -30.71
N LYS A 44 11.55 2.79 -30.71
CA LYS A 44 12.00 1.54 -30.08
C LYS A 44 13.45 1.22 -30.44
N ASN A 45 13.80 1.27 -31.72
CA ASN A 45 15.14 0.93 -32.22
C ASN A 45 16.28 1.81 -31.71
N GLU A 46 15.99 2.95 -31.07
CA GLU A 46 16.99 3.79 -30.40
C GLU A 46 17.40 3.25 -29.02
N ILE A 47 16.61 2.35 -28.41
CA ILE A 47 16.92 1.67 -27.15
C ILE A 47 17.58 0.33 -27.47
N ILE A 48 18.89 0.37 -27.68
CA ILE A 48 19.69 -0.76 -28.18
C ILE A 48 19.93 -1.87 -27.14
N ASP A 49 19.83 -1.56 -25.86
CA ASP A 49 20.07 -2.45 -24.72
C ASP A 49 18.79 -3.13 -24.20
N ARG A 50 17.73 -3.16 -25.01
CA ARG A 50 16.46 -3.79 -24.64
C ARG A 50 16.61 -5.32 -24.53
N ILE A 51 15.97 -5.89 -23.52
CA ILE A 51 15.92 -7.36 -23.34
C ILE A 51 14.70 -8.00 -23.99
N GLY A 52 13.74 -7.20 -24.44
CA GLY A 52 12.48 -7.68 -25.01
C GLY A 52 11.85 -6.68 -25.97
N GLU A 53 10.93 -7.19 -26.78
CA GLU A 53 10.27 -6.41 -27.82
C GLU A 53 8.99 -5.71 -27.31
N TYR A 54 8.52 -6.04 -26.11
CA TYR A 54 7.30 -5.51 -25.53
C TYR A 54 7.49 -4.12 -24.91
N GLN A 55 6.53 -3.23 -25.20
CA GLN A 55 6.46 -1.93 -24.55
C GLN A 55 5.86 -2.10 -23.15
N THR A 56 6.51 -1.52 -22.16
CA THR A 56 6.03 -1.50 -20.78
C THR A 56 5.48 -0.12 -20.44
N VAL A 57 4.28 -0.09 -19.88
CA VAL A 57 3.66 1.11 -19.31
C VAL A 57 3.65 0.94 -17.80
N VAL A 58 4.11 1.93 -17.06
CA VAL A 58 4.27 1.86 -15.62
C VAL A 58 3.55 3.03 -14.97
N TYR A 59 2.75 2.71 -13.97
CA TYR A 59 2.10 3.61 -13.03
C TYR A 59 2.86 3.48 -11.71
N ASN A 60 3.45 4.57 -11.23
CA ASN A 60 4.30 4.55 -10.04
C ASN A 60 4.05 5.80 -9.18
N ARG A 61 4.45 5.76 -7.91
CA ARG A 61 4.29 6.86 -6.95
C ARG A 61 2.84 7.34 -6.88
N MET A 62 1.91 6.40 -6.78
CA MET A 62 0.48 6.71 -6.71
C MET A 62 0.16 7.31 -5.34
N VAL A 63 -0.30 8.56 -5.32
CA VAL A 63 -0.67 9.31 -4.10
C VAL A 63 -2.19 9.41 -4.01
N TYR A 64 -2.75 9.17 -2.83
CA TYR A 64 -4.20 9.12 -2.58
C TYR A 64 -4.71 10.33 -1.80
N GLN A 65 -5.97 10.70 -2.06
CA GLN A 65 -6.76 11.61 -1.23
C GLN A 65 -7.51 10.79 -0.17
N GLU A 66 -8.05 11.50 0.83
CA GLU A 66 -8.79 11.03 2.04
C GLU A 66 -10.00 10.10 1.78
N TYR A 67 -10.22 9.63 0.55
CA TYR A 67 -11.35 8.79 0.13
C TYR A 67 -10.96 7.70 -0.89
N GLY A 68 -9.70 7.26 -0.92
CA GLY A 68 -9.27 6.14 -1.78
C GLY A 68 -9.17 6.46 -3.27
N LYS A 69 -9.16 7.74 -3.65
CA LYS A 69 -8.94 8.18 -5.04
C LYS A 69 -7.48 8.58 -5.27
N ILE A 70 -6.89 8.09 -6.36
CA ILE A 70 -5.57 8.52 -6.82
C ILE A 70 -5.66 10.01 -7.18
N ILE A 71 -4.85 10.84 -6.54
CA ILE A 71 -4.68 12.25 -6.87
C ILE A 71 -3.60 12.39 -7.93
N HIS A 72 -2.44 11.75 -7.68
CA HIS A 72 -1.25 11.89 -8.50
C HIS A 72 -0.54 10.57 -8.72
N TYR A 73 0.08 10.40 -9.89
CA TYR A 73 1.02 9.31 -10.17
C TYR A 73 2.00 9.72 -11.27
N ASP A 74 3.13 9.04 -11.32
CA ASP A 74 4.05 9.09 -12.45
C ASP A 74 3.62 8.04 -13.48
N TYR A 75 3.62 8.44 -14.75
CA TYR A 75 3.31 7.57 -15.88
C TYR A 75 4.53 7.44 -16.77
N PHE A 76 5.10 6.24 -16.80
CA PHE A 76 6.27 5.93 -17.59
C PHE A 76 5.90 4.99 -18.74
N VAL A 77 6.49 5.21 -19.91
CA VAL A 77 6.41 4.30 -21.05
C VAL A 77 7.79 4.04 -21.58
N GLY A 78 8.16 2.77 -21.72
CA GLY A 78 9.49 2.39 -22.15
C GLY A 78 9.64 0.90 -22.43
N TYR A 79 10.88 0.47 -22.42
CA TYR A 79 11.26 -0.93 -22.62
C TYR A 79 12.20 -1.37 -21.50
N GLU A 80 12.10 -2.62 -21.12
CA GLU A 80 13.02 -3.24 -20.16
C GLU A 80 14.40 -3.37 -20.80
N THR A 81 15.45 -3.00 -20.06
CA THR A 81 16.84 -2.98 -20.53
C THR A 81 17.74 -3.82 -19.63
N GLU A 82 18.87 -4.26 -20.17
CA GLU A 82 19.87 -4.98 -19.37
C GLU A 82 20.32 -4.15 -18.16
N ASN A 83 20.40 -4.78 -16.99
CA ASN A 83 20.90 -4.15 -15.78
C ASN A 83 22.44 -4.11 -15.82
N LYS A 84 22.99 -3.24 -16.68
CA LYS A 84 24.42 -2.95 -16.65
C LYS A 84 24.69 -2.02 -15.48
N ASN A 85 25.43 -2.51 -14.49
CA ASN A 85 25.97 -1.78 -13.32
C ASN A 85 26.97 -0.66 -13.74
N GLU A 86 26.64 0.12 -14.76
CA GLU A 86 27.43 1.28 -15.14
C GLU A 86 26.96 2.45 -14.28
N ASN A 87 27.91 2.96 -13.49
CA ASN A 87 27.81 4.10 -12.59
C ASN A 87 26.62 5.03 -12.91
N ILE A 88 25.65 5.04 -11.99
CA ILE A 88 24.48 5.95 -11.96
C ILE A 88 24.91 7.43 -11.90
N GLU A 89 26.20 7.71 -11.72
CA GLU A 89 26.76 9.05 -11.69
C GLU A 89 26.96 9.63 -13.10
N LYS A 90 26.16 10.67 -13.38
CA LYS A 90 26.20 11.58 -14.55
C LYS A 90 25.44 11.08 -15.78
N PHE A 91 24.13 10.89 -15.63
CA PHE A 91 23.24 10.92 -16.78
C PHE A 91 23.10 12.37 -17.28
N ASP A 92 23.65 12.66 -18.46
CA ASP A 92 23.53 13.96 -19.11
C ASP A 92 22.15 14.06 -19.80
N TYR A 93 21.18 14.65 -19.11
CA TYR A 93 19.81 14.91 -19.59
C TYR A 93 19.77 15.62 -20.95
N LYS A 94 20.87 16.25 -21.39
CA LYS A 94 20.94 16.98 -22.66
C LYS A 94 21.36 16.13 -23.86
N LYS A 95 21.83 14.89 -23.67
CA LYS A 95 22.26 14.01 -24.78
C LYS A 95 21.37 12.80 -25.02
N GLU A 96 20.70 12.28 -24.01
CA GLU A 96 19.76 11.16 -24.17
C GLU A 96 18.32 11.62 -23.98
N GLN A 97 17.49 11.47 -25.02
CA GLN A 97 16.06 11.85 -25.00
C GLN A 97 15.16 10.84 -24.25
N PHE A 98 15.76 9.96 -23.45
CA PHE A 98 15.08 8.91 -22.68
C PHE A 98 15.59 8.91 -21.23
N GLU A 99 14.67 8.74 -20.29
CA GLU A 99 14.95 8.55 -18.87
C GLU A 99 15.12 7.07 -18.54
N ARG A 100 15.99 6.77 -17.56
CA ARG A 100 16.12 5.43 -16.99
C ARG A 100 15.39 5.34 -15.64
N LYS A 101 14.56 4.30 -15.47
CA LYS A 101 13.81 4.04 -14.24
C LYS A 101 14.17 2.68 -13.68
N PHE A 102 14.59 2.69 -12.41
CA PHE A 102 14.73 1.49 -11.61
C PHE A 102 13.41 1.23 -10.90
N LEU A 103 12.78 0.09 -11.16
CA LEU A 103 11.55 -0.30 -10.50
C LEU A 103 11.82 -1.46 -9.54
N ASN A 104 11.49 -1.23 -8.28
CA ASN A 104 11.44 -2.29 -7.29
C ASN A 104 10.16 -3.10 -7.50
N LEU A 105 10.28 -4.22 -8.19
CA LEU A 105 9.15 -5.12 -8.44
C LEU A 105 9.15 -6.32 -7.47
N ASN A 106 9.94 -6.29 -6.40
CA ASN A 106 9.93 -7.38 -5.43
C ASN A 106 8.61 -7.41 -4.66
N GLY A 107 7.77 -8.41 -4.92
CA GLY A 107 6.47 -8.53 -4.26
C GLY A 107 5.47 -9.41 -5.00
N LYS A 108 4.25 -9.46 -4.44
CA LYS A 108 3.11 -10.17 -5.02
C LYS A 108 2.28 -9.25 -5.91
N PHE A 109 1.83 -9.78 -7.04
CA PHE A 109 0.99 -9.07 -7.99
C PHE A 109 -0.21 -9.94 -8.38
N ALA A 110 -1.37 -9.32 -8.54
CA ALA A 110 -2.44 -9.91 -9.33
C ALA A 110 -2.11 -9.64 -10.81
N LYS A 111 -1.89 -10.71 -11.56
CA LYS A 111 -1.60 -10.64 -12.98
C LYS A 111 -2.84 -11.00 -13.78
N PHE A 112 -3.24 -10.07 -14.63
CA PHE A 112 -4.33 -10.20 -15.57
C PHE A 112 -3.76 -10.38 -16.99
N CYS A 113 -4.45 -11.16 -17.81
CA CYS A 113 -4.09 -11.35 -19.21
C CYS A 113 -5.26 -10.93 -20.09
N LEU A 114 -5.09 -9.84 -20.83
CA LEU A 114 -6.09 -9.32 -21.76
C LEU A 114 -5.69 -9.64 -23.20
N PHE A 115 -6.70 -9.79 -24.06
CA PHE A 115 -6.53 -9.97 -25.50
C PHE A 115 -7.44 -8.99 -26.24
N GLY A 116 -6.88 -8.19 -27.13
CA GLY A 116 -7.68 -7.22 -27.88
C GLY A 116 -6.92 -5.97 -28.28
N ASN A 117 -7.66 -4.98 -28.79
CA ASN A 117 -7.12 -3.66 -29.05
C ASN A 117 -6.81 -2.90 -27.74
N PRO A 118 -5.54 -2.56 -27.45
CA PRO A 118 -5.15 -1.89 -26.21
C PRO A 118 -5.91 -0.59 -25.93
N GLU A 119 -6.18 0.22 -26.97
CA GLU A 119 -6.88 1.50 -26.82
C GLU A 119 -8.34 1.32 -26.36
N LYS A 120 -8.91 0.13 -26.53
CA LYS A 120 -10.28 -0.19 -26.12
C LYS A 120 -10.34 -0.99 -24.83
N ILE A 121 -9.50 -2.03 -24.70
CA ILE A 121 -9.62 -3.00 -23.61
C ILE A 121 -8.97 -2.52 -22.32
N VAL A 122 -7.85 -1.79 -22.39
CA VAL A 122 -7.10 -1.34 -21.20
C VAL A 122 -7.88 -0.29 -20.40
N PRO A 123 -8.48 0.77 -21.01
CA PRO A 123 -9.30 1.71 -20.25
C PRO A 123 -10.52 1.04 -19.60
N LYS A 124 -11.13 0.07 -20.30
CA LYS A 124 -12.25 -0.70 -19.76
C LYS A 124 -11.81 -1.56 -18.57
N PHE A 125 -10.67 -2.24 -18.67
CA PHE A 125 -10.09 -3.02 -17.59
C PHE A 125 -9.87 -2.16 -16.34
N TRP A 126 -9.20 -1.01 -16.46
CA TRP A 126 -8.94 -0.15 -15.31
C TRP A 126 -10.22 0.32 -14.62
N LYS A 127 -11.27 0.63 -15.39
CA LYS A 127 -12.59 0.97 -14.84
C LYS A 127 -13.28 -0.21 -14.14
N GLU A 128 -13.10 -1.42 -14.64
CA GLU A 128 -13.67 -2.64 -14.02
C GLU A 128 -12.88 -3.07 -12.78
N LEU A 129 -11.57 -2.82 -12.74
CA LEU A 129 -10.69 -3.11 -11.62
C LEU A 129 -11.14 -2.38 -10.35
N ASP A 130 -11.66 -1.16 -10.47
CA ASP A 130 -12.19 -0.40 -9.33
C ASP A 130 -13.37 -1.09 -8.62
N ASN A 131 -14.06 -2.02 -9.30
CA ASN A 131 -15.15 -2.81 -8.71
C ASN A 131 -14.67 -4.17 -8.17
N LEU A 132 -13.40 -4.52 -8.33
CA LEU A 132 -12.84 -5.77 -7.86
C LEU A 132 -12.18 -5.54 -6.49
N GLU A 133 -12.64 -6.27 -5.47
CA GLU A 133 -11.99 -6.28 -4.15
C GLU A 133 -10.60 -6.95 -4.26
N LEU A 134 -9.57 -6.12 -4.45
CA LEU A 134 -8.17 -6.50 -4.40
C LEU A 134 -7.46 -5.72 -3.31
N ASN A 135 -6.64 -6.41 -2.54
CA ASN A 135 -5.76 -5.79 -1.56
C ASN A 135 -4.56 -5.12 -2.26
N ARG A 136 -4.81 -4.03 -2.99
CA ARG A 136 -3.82 -3.34 -3.82
C ARG A 136 -2.83 -2.57 -2.94
N LYS A 137 -1.54 -2.66 -3.28
CA LYS A 137 -0.46 -1.90 -2.63
C LYS A 137 -0.39 -0.46 -3.13
N TYR A 138 -0.78 -0.25 -4.39
CA TYR A 138 -0.72 1.03 -5.08
C TYR A 138 0.68 1.67 -5.10
N ASP A 139 1.71 0.83 -5.14
CA ASP A 139 3.11 1.25 -5.18
C ASP A 139 3.56 1.38 -6.64
N VAL A 140 3.57 0.22 -7.31
CA VAL A 140 3.89 0.09 -8.73
C VAL A 140 2.87 -0.83 -9.39
N GLU A 141 2.30 -0.37 -10.50
CA GLU A 141 1.42 -1.16 -11.35
C GLU A 141 1.89 -1.00 -12.79
N PHE A 142 1.84 -2.05 -13.61
CA PHE A 142 2.38 -1.96 -14.95
C PHE A 142 1.70 -2.88 -15.95
N GLU A 143 1.81 -2.50 -17.23
CA GLU A 143 1.27 -3.18 -18.39
C GLU A 143 2.44 -3.64 -19.27
N GLU A 144 2.44 -4.88 -19.73
CA GLU A 144 3.35 -5.40 -20.75
C GLU A 144 2.55 -5.63 -22.05
N HIS A 145 2.83 -4.82 -23.07
CA HIS A 145 2.15 -4.88 -24.37
C HIS A 145 2.97 -5.77 -25.32
N ILE A 146 2.54 -7.02 -25.50
CA ILE A 146 3.25 -8.00 -26.32
C ILE A 146 2.99 -7.68 -27.81
N PRO A 147 4.03 -7.39 -28.62
CA PRO A 147 3.86 -6.99 -30.00
C PRO A 147 3.15 -8.06 -30.83
N THR A 148 2.34 -7.61 -31.79
CA THR A 148 1.66 -8.44 -32.78
C THR A 148 1.44 -7.63 -34.04
N ASP A 149 1.36 -8.29 -35.18
CA ASP A 149 1.07 -7.66 -36.47
C ASP A 149 -0.35 -7.11 -36.53
N ASN A 150 -1.27 -7.66 -35.73
CA ASN A 150 -2.65 -7.21 -35.66
C ASN A 150 -3.00 -6.66 -34.27
N PRO A 151 -3.18 -5.33 -34.15
CA PRO A 151 -3.44 -4.71 -32.85
C PRO A 151 -4.74 -5.18 -32.19
N ASN A 152 -5.70 -5.74 -32.94
CA ASN A 152 -6.93 -6.29 -32.36
C ASN A 152 -6.74 -7.64 -31.65
N PHE A 153 -5.55 -8.26 -31.75
CA PHE A 153 -5.21 -9.51 -31.08
C PHE A 153 -3.99 -9.36 -30.18
N MET A 154 -3.71 -8.13 -29.72
CA MET A 154 -2.58 -7.88 -28.83
C MET A 154 -2.81 -8.54 -27.47
N LYS A 155 -1.80 -9.26 -26.99
CA LYS A 155 -1.76 -9.77 -25.62
C LYS A 155 -1.20 -8.68 -24.70
N ILE A 156 -1.90 -8.41 -23.61
CA ILE A 156 -1.51 -7.39 -22.63
C ILE A 156 -1.52 -8.04 -21.26
N ASN A 157 -0.36 -8.14 -20.62
CA ASN A 157 -0.30 -8.54 -19.22
C ASN A 157 -0.42 -7.28 -18.36
N ILE A 158 -1.28 -7.28 -17.36
CA ILE A 158 -1.39 -6.18 -16.39
C ILE A 158 -1.08 -6.71 -15.01
N TYR A 159 -0.19 -6.03 -14.29
CA TYR A 159 0.28 -6.40 -12.97
C TYR A 159 -0.14 -5.33 -11.99
N VAL A 160 -1.01 -5.73 -11.07
CA VAL A 160 -1.51 -4.88 -9.99
C VAL A 160 -0.77 -5.29 -8.72
N SER A 161 0.04 -4.38 -8.16
CA SER A 161 0.77 -4.68 -6.93
C SER A 161 -0.21 -4.98 -5.80
N LEU A 162 0.03 -6.06 -5.08
CA LEU A 162 -0.76 -6.44 -3.93
C LEU A 162 0.03 -6.11 -2.68
N LYS A 163 -0.67 -5.63 -1.64
CA LYS A 163 -0.07 -5.61 -0.32
C LYS A 163 0.33 -7.05 0.00
N LYS A 164 1.48 -7.20 0.65
CA LYS A 164 1.78 -8.47 1.28
C LYS A 164 0.66 -8.67 2.30
N LEU A 165 -0.31 -9.55 2.00
CA LEU A 165 -1.06 -10.20 3.05
C LEU A 165 0.03 -10.85 3.90
N ILE A 166 0.28 -10.26 5.07
CA ILE A 166 1.35 -10.67 5.97
C ILE A 166 0.98 -12.10 6.42
N LYS A 167 1.47 -13.07 5.66
CA LYS A 167 1.26 -14.52 5.84
C LYS A 167 2.52 -15.13 6.43
N GLU A 168 2.81 -14.75 7.65
CA GLU A 168 3.54 -15.60 8.60
C GLU A 168 2.63 -15.68 9.84
N ASN A 169 2.64 -16.80 10.57
CA ASN A 169 1.95 -16.86 11.87
C ASN A 169 2.64 -15.86 12.79
N ILE A 170 2.23 -14.59 12.77
CA ILE A 170 2.85 -13.54 13.57
C ILE A 170 2.57 -13.91 15.02
N LYS A 171 3.63 -14.22 15.75
CA LYS A 171 3.55 -14.51 17.17
C LYS A 171 3.95 -13.27 17.93
N MET A 172 2.99 -12.76 18.69
CA MET A 172 3.18 -11.56 19.46
C MET A 172 2.84 -11.78 20.93
N GLU A 173 3.70 -11.23 21.79
CA GLU A 173 3.44 -11.03 23.21
C GLU A 173 3.35 -9.53 23.47
N ILE A 174 2.20 -9.09 23.98
CA ILE A 174 2.00 -7.72 24.46
C ILE A 174 1.99 -7.77 25.98
N ASN A 175 2.97 -7.15 26.60
CA ASN A 175 3.07 -6.98 28.04
C ASN A 175 2.52 -5.61 28.42
N MET A 176 1.61 -5.57 29.38
CA MET A 176 0.98 -4.35 29.89
C MET A 176 1.25 -4.27 31.39
N GLU A 177 1.83 -3.18 31.86
CA GLU A 177 2.12 -2.97 33.28
C GLU A 177 1.97 -1.50 33.68
N TRP A 178 1.50 -1.26 34.90
CA TRP A 178 1.52 0.08 35.48
C TRP A 178 2.92 0.37 36.03
N LYS A 179 3.53 1.48 35.61
CA LYS A 179 4.83 1.95 36.09
C LYS A 179 4.68 3.26 36.83
N ASN A 180 5.53 3.45 37.84
CA ASN A 180 5.64 4.70 38.55
C ASN A 180 6.82 5.51 37.98
N TYR A 181 6.52 6.61 37.31
CA TYR A 181 7.49 7.58 36.81
C TYR A 181 7.33 8.88 37.58
N GLU A 182 8.34 9.25 38.37
CA GLU A 182 8.35 10.53 39.12
C GLU A 182 7.08 10.80 39.96
N ASN A 183 6.54 9.75 40.61
CA ASN A 183 5.29 9.77 41.39
C ASN A 183 4.00 9.87 40.57
N LYS A 184 4.06 9.67 39.26
CA LYS A 184 2.90 9.46 38.38
C LYS A 184 2.83 8.00 37.97
N LEU A 185 1.65 7.41 38.16
CA LEU A 185 1.40 6.05 37.70
C LEU A 185 0.91 6.09 36.25
N GLU A 186 1.66 5.46 35.36
CA GLU A 186 1.38 5.45 33.93
C GLU A 186 1.28 4.00 33.41
N PRO A 187 0.35 3.74 32.48
CA PRO A 187 0.30 2.46 31.81
C PRO A 187 1.52 2.35 30.88
N CYS A 188 2.11 1.17 30.77
CA CYS A 188 3.27 0.92 29.90
C CYS A 188 3.05 -0.37 29.12
N ILE A 189 3.42 -0.34 27.84
CA ILE A 189 3.36 -1.52 26.96
C ILE A 189 4.75 -1.91 26.50
N THR A 190 4.97 -3.22 26.38
CA THR A 190 6.13 -3.77 25.70
C THR A 190 5.67 -4.84 24.72
N ILE A 191 6.00 -4.66 23.45
CA ILE A 191 5.64 -5.58 22.37
C ILE A 191 6.86 -6.41 21.96
N ILE A 192 6.68 -7.73 21.98
CA ILE A 192 7.63 -8.72 21.49
C ILE A 192 6.98 -9.42 20.31
N SER A 193 7.62 -9.36 19.14
CA SER A 193 7.11 -9.89 17.88
C SER A 193 8.24 -10.48 17.06
N ASP A 194 7.96 -11.55 16.33
CA ASP A 194 8.81 -12.06 15.25
C ASP A 194 8.77 -11.17 14.00
N ASP A 195 7.67 -10.44 13.78
CA ASP A 195 7.55 -9.39 12.75
C ASP A 195 7.88 -8.00 13.33
N LYS A 196 9.02 -7.43 12.90
CA LYS A 196 9.47 -6.09 13.32
C LYS A 196 8.62 -4.96 12.78
N ASN A 197 8.00 -5.10 11.60
CA ASN A 197 7.19 -4.05 11.02
C ASN A 197 5.88 -3.94 11.80
N TYR A 198 5.19 -5.07 12.00
CA TYR A 198 3.93 -5.11 12.76
C TYR A 198 4.11 -4.63 14.20
N LYS A 199 5.25 -4.98 14.83
CA LYS A 199 5.64 -4.42 16.14
C LYS A 199 5.67 -2.90 16.13
N ASN A 200 6.38 -2.28 15.19
CA ASN A 200 6.53 -0.83 15.16
C ASN A 200 5.18 -0.13 15.04
N TYR A 201 4.26 -0.64 14.21
CA TYR A 201 2.92 -0.06 14.04
C TYR A 201 2.08 -0.16 15.30
N LEU A 202 2.09 -1.33 15.95
CA LEU A 202 1.34 -1.53 17.18
C LEU A 202 1.97 -0.75 18.35
N ASP A 203 3.29 -0.58 18.37
CA ASP A 203 4.01 0.29 19.31
C ASP A 203 3.51 1.73 19.15
N TYR A 204 3.46 2.28 17.92
CA TYR A 204 2.90 3.62 17.71
C TYR A 204 1.45 3.74 18.15
N PHE A 205 0.62 2.76 17.81
CA PHE A 205 -0.80 2.81 18.15
C PHE A 205 -1.06 2.72 19.67
N LEU A 206 -0.33 1.85 20.37
CA LEU A 206 -0.59 1.59 21.79
C LEU A 206 0.22 2.47 22.76
N VAL A 207 1.38 2.99 22.32
CA VAL A 207 2.37 3.69 23.17
C VAL A 207 2.40 5.18 22.89
N ASP A 208 1.80 5.69 21.81
CA ASP A 208 1.87 7.13 21.53
C ASP A 208 0.85 7.93 22.36
N TYR A 209 1.33 8.42 23.51
CA TYR A 209 0.63 9.29 24.43
C TYR A 209 0.51 10.75 23.94
N GLY A 210 0.96 11.11 22.73
CA GLY A 210 0.84 12.50 22.24
C GLY A 210 1.68 13.50 23.07
N GLY A 211 2.75 13.04 23.71
CA GLY A 211 3.62 13.85 24.55
C GLY A 211 3.24 13.90 26.04
N ILE A 212 4.08 14.58 26.82
CA ILE A 212 4.22 14.50 28.30
C ILE A 212 2.96 14.94 29.10
N GLU A 213 1.91 15.46 28.45
CA GLU A 213 0.77 16.08 29.14
C GLU A 213 -0.57 15.33 29.04
N TRP A 214 -0.65 14.18 28.35
CA TRP A 214 -1.92 13.47 28.20
C TRP A 214 -2.10 12.33 29.22
N ASN A 215 -2.92 12.64 30.24
CA ASN A 215 -3.27 11.73 31.33
C ASN A 215 -3.96 10.44 30.81
N SER A 216 -3.77 9.32 31.53
CA SER A 216 -4.39 7.99 31.24
C SER A 216 -5.92 8.02 31.07
N LEU A 217 -6.60 9.00 31.68
CA LEU A 217 -8.04 9.24 31.50
C LEU A 217 -8.45 9.54 30.05
N ASN A 218 -7.61 10.25 29.28
CA ASN A 218 -7.94 10.60 27.90
C ASN A 218 -7.84 9.38 26.97
N ILE A 219 -6.91 8.47 27.24
CA ILE A 219 -6.76 7.22 26.49
C ILE A 219 -7.96 6.32 26.71
N LEU A 220 -8.44 6.23 27.96
CA LEU A 220 -9.59 5.38 28.28
C LEU A 220 -10.83 5.79 27.49
N ASN A 221 -11.11 7.09 27.37
CA ASN A 221 -12.22 7.60 26.57
C ASN A 221 -12.04 7.27 25.09
N GLN A 222 -10.84 7.47 24.54
CA GLN A 222 -10.54 7.15 23.14
C GLN A 222 -10.72 5.66 22.83
N ILE A 223 -10.23 4.78 23.72
CA ILE A 223 -10.36 3.33 23.58
C ILE A 223 -11.84 2.92 23.72
N ASN A 224 -12.61 3.55 24.59
CA ASN A 224 -14.05 3.29 24.71
C ASN A 224 -14.80 3.65 23.42
N ASP A 225 -14.55 4.83 22.87
CA ASP A 225 -15.16 5.27 21.61
C ASP A 225 -14.83 4.29 20.47
N LEU A 226 -13.54 3.92 20.36
CA LEU A 226 -13.07 3.01 19.32
C LEU A 226 -13.71 1.61 19.41
N VAL A 227 -13.83 1.05 20.62
CA VAL A 227 -14.48 -0.24 20.84
C VAL A 227 -15.95 -0.21 20.41
N GLU A 228 -16.69 0.83 20.77
CA GLU A 228 -18.11 0.95 20.41
C GLU A 228 -18.27 1.17 18.89
N ILE A 229 -17.46 2.03 18.28
CA ILE A 229 -17.53 2.29 16.84
C ILE A 229 -17.28 1.01 16.02
N ILE A 230 -16.26 0.22 16.38
CA ILE A 230 -15.97 -1.05 15.69
C ILE A 230 -17.08 -2.05 15.94
N LYS A 231 -17.62 -2.13 17.16
CA LYS A 231 -18.72 -3.03 17.49
C LYS A 231 -19.97 -2.70 16.67
N GLU A 232 -20.36 -1.43 16.61
CA GLU A 232 -21.49 -0.97 15.78
C GLU A 232 -21.29 -1.30 14.30
N PHE A 233 -20.06 -1.17 13.80
CA PHE A 233 -19.73 -1.49 12.41
C PHE A 233 -19.86 -3.00 12.14
N VAL A 234 -19.31 -3.86 13.00
CA VAL A 234 -19.42 -5.31 12.87
C VAL A 234 -20.86 -5.80 12.97
N GLU A 235 -21.69 -5.13 13.79
CA GLU A 235 -23.11 -5.42 13.98
C GLU A 235 -24.01 -4.81 12.87
N ASP A 236 -23.45 -4.25 11.80
CA ASP A 236 -24.17 -3.60 10.70
C ASP A 236 -25.07 -2.42 11.16
N LYS A 237 -24.83 -1.87 12.35
CA LYS A 237 -25.52 -0.67 12.87
C LYS A 237 -24.89 0.63 12.36
N ARG A 238 -23.68 0.53 11.84
CA ARG A 238 -22.89 1.64 11.30
C ARG A 238 -22.27 1.22 9.98
N THR A 239 -22.41 2.06 8.96
CA THR A 239 -21.92 1.77 7.59
C THR A 239 -20.52 2.33 7.33
N LYS A 240 -20.00 3.19 8.21
CA LYS A 240 -18.69 3.85 8.08
C LYS A 240 -18.04 4.08 9.43
N VAL A 241 -16.73 3.88 9.51
CA VAL A 241 -15.93 4.17 10.70
C VAL A 241 -15.06 5.38 10.41
N ASP A 242 -15.51 6.55 10.87
CA ASP A 242 -14.73 7.77 10.84
C ASP A 242 -14.07 7.92 12.22
N PHE A 243 -12.82 7.51 12.34
CA PHE A 243 -12.04 7.63 13.58
C PHE A 243 -10.71 8.28 13.27
N THR A 244 -10.54 9.54 13.68
CA THR A 244 -9.32 10.31 13.46
C THR A 244 -8.82 10.89 14.77
N ARG A 245 -7.51 10.77 15.01
CA ARG A 245 -6.78 11.33 16.14
C ARG A 245 -5.47 11.95 15.65
N GLU A 246 -4.77 12.60 16.58
CA GLU A 246 -3.54 13.34 16.29
C GLU A 246 -2.45 12.43 15.70
N THR A 247 -2.33 11.19 16.19
CA THR A 247 -1.24 10.28 15.83
C THR A 247 -1.67 9.15 14.88
N PHE A 248 -2.96 8.85 14.81
CA PHE A 248 -3.49 7.83 13.90
C PHE A 248 -4.95 8.06 13.51
N TYR A 249 -5.39 7.38 12.45
CA TYR A 249 -6.78 7.35 12.00
C TYR A 249 -7.10 6.02 11.31
N ILE A 250 -8.38 5.65 11.30
CA ILE A 250 -8.86 4.52 10.51
C ILE A 250 -9.07 5.05 9.08
N PHE A 251 -8.23 4.60 8.15
CA PHE A 251 -8.31 4.99 6.75
C PHE A 251 -9.43 4.23 6.02
N SER A 252 -9.55 2.93 6.30
CA SER A 252 -10.66 2.12 5.80
C SER A 252 -10.91 0.93 6.72
N ILE A 253 -12.12 0.36 6.63
CA ILE A 253 -12.51 -0.82 7.38
C ILE A 253 -13.46 -1.67 6.54
N ASP A 254 -13.27 -2.98 6.57
CA ASP A 254 -14.22 -3.99 6.12
C ASP A 254 -14.40 -5.05 7.22
N LYS A 255 -15.24 -6.06 6.99
CA LYS A 255 -15.55 -7.08 8.03
C LYS A 255 -14.37 -8.01 8.37
N LYS A 256 -13.26 -7.95 7.62
CA LYS A 256 -12.06 -8.78 7.78
C LYS A 256 -10.83 -7.94 8.11
N ILE A 257 -10.73 -6.75 7.55
CA ILE A 257 -9.51 -5.95 7.49
C ILE A 257 -9.79 -4.51 7.92
N LEU A 258 -8.83 -3.93 8.61
CA LEU A 258 -8.76 -2.53 8.98
C LEU A 258 -7.50 -1.91 8.38
N GLU A 259 -7.62 -0.78 7.71
CA GLU A 259 -6.49 0.04 7.29
C GLU A 259 -6.30 1.20 8.27
N ILE A 260 -5.11 1.29 8.85
CA ILE A 260 -4.74 2.32 9.83
C ILE A 260 -3.75 3.26 9.15
N GLY A 261 -4.05 4.55 9.19
CA GLY A 261 -3.10 5.61 8.83
C GLY A 261 -2.46 6.20 10.09
N PHE A 262 -1.20 6.60 9.99
CA PHE A 262 -0.47 7.29 11.05
C PHE A 262 -0.14 8.72 10.62
N ASN A 263 -0.45 9.67 11.50
CA ASN A 263 -0.26 11.11 11.28
C ASN A 263 1.11 11.54 11.85
N PHE A 264 2.17 11.25 11.09
CA PHE A 264 3.53 11.76 11.34
C PHE A 264 4.02 12.59 10.14
N ASP A 265 5.19 13.22 10.25
CA ASP A 265 5.85 13.99 9.16
C ASP A 265 5.89 13.22 7.82
N ASN A 266 5.87 11.88 7.88
CA ASN A 266 5.56 11.01 6.76
C ASN A 266 4.29 10.21 7.08
N GLN A 267 3.21 10.43 6.33
CA GLN A 267 2.01 9.60 6.45
C GLN A 267 2.34 8.15 6.08
N PHE A 268 2.04 7.24 7.01
CA PHE A 268 2.25 5.81 6.82
C PHE A 268 0.92 5.07 6.94
N TYR A 269 0.74 3.99 6.17
CA TYR A 269 -0.47 3.19 6.14
C TYR A 269 -0.14 1.73 6.37
N ASP A 270 -0.90 1.06 7.24
CA ASP A 270 -0.85 -0.40 7.36
C ASP A 270 -2.24 -1.04 7.30
N THR A 271 -2.24 -2.35 7.18
CA THR A 271 -3.43 -3.19 7.06
C THR A 271 -3.37 -4.31 8.09
N VAL A 272 -4.34 -4.34 9.01
CA VAL A 272 -4.45 -5.31 10.10
C VAL A 272 -5.76 -6.07 10.03
N ALA A 273 -5.82 -7.30 10.54
CA ALA A 273 -7.06 -8.04 10.64
C ALA A 273 -8.00 -7.39 11.68
N LEU A 274 -9.27 -7.19 11.34
CA LEU A 274 -10.21 -6.46 12.19
C LEU A 274 -10.46 -7.17 13.52
N GLU A 275 -10.68 -8.48 13.49
CA GLU A 275 -10.94 -9.32 14.68
C GLU A 275 -9.80 -9.21 15.70
N ASP A 276 -8.58 -9.26 15.16
CA ASP A 276 -7.34 -9.22 15.91
C ASP A 276 -7.08 -7.85 16.51
N PHE A 277 -7.24 -6.80 15.71
CA PHE A 277 -7.20 -5.43 16.17
C PHE A 277 -8.20 -5.21 17.30
N TYR A 278 -9.47 -5.60 17.08
CA TYR A 278 -10.53 -5.46 18.07
C TYR A 278 -10.20 -6.16 19.39
N LYS A 279 -9.63 -7.38 19.32
CA LYS A 279 -9.17 -8.12 20.50
C LYS A 279 -8.11 -7.33 21.28
N ILE A 280 -7.12 -6.75 20.61
CA ILE A 280 -6.07 -5.95 21.25
C ILE A 280 -6.69 -4.74 21.96
N ILE A 281 -7.60 -4.01 21.30
CA ILE A 281 -8.25 -2.83 21.88
C ILE A 281 -9.07 -3.20 23.13
N VAL A 282 -9.84 -4.29 23.07
CA VAL A 282 -10.66 -4.75 24.18
C VAL A 282 -9.81 -5.14 25.39
N GLU A 283 -8.69 -5.82 25.18
CA GLU A 283 -7.79 -6.18 26.27
C GLU A 283 -7.05 -4.95 26.83
N TRP A 284 -6.68 -4.00 25.98
CA TRP A 284 -6.12 -2.72 26.42
C TRP A 284 -7.10 -1.94 27.30
N LYS A 285 -8.38 -1.87 26.89
CA LYS A 285 -9.48 -1.32 27.69
C LYS A 285 -9.54 -1.98 29.07
N LYS A 286 -9.55 -3.31 29.13
CA LYS A 286 -9.59 -4.07 30.40
C LYS A 286 -8.40 -3.73 31.30
N PHE A 287 -7.20 -3.61 30.73
CA PHE A 287 -6.01 -3.24 31.47
C PHE A 287 -6.10 -1.80 32.01
N LEU A 288 -6.59 -0.84 31.25
CA LEU A 288 -6.74 0.54 31.74
C LEU A 288 -7.76 0.66 32.88
N TYR A 289 -8.76 -0.23 32.96
CA TYR A 289 -9.68 -0.35 34.09
C TYR A 289 -9.12 -1.16 35.28
N SER A 290 -7.95 -1.77 35.13
CA SER A 290 -7.35 -2.63 36.17
C SER A 290 -6.73 -1.83 37.31
N ILE A 291 -6.44 -2.52 38.41
CA ILE A 291 -5.83 -1.92 39.59
C ILE A 291 -4.37 -1.56 39.29
N PRO A 292 -3.89 -0.37 39.70
CA PRO A 292 -2.47 -0.04 39.78
C PRO A 292 -1.60 -1.20 40.31
N ASN A 293 -0.51 -1.51 39.61
CA ASN A 293 0.45 -2.61 39.86
C ASN A 293 0.03 -4.01 39.35
N GLN A 294 -1.07 -4.14 38.62
CA GLN A 294 -1.38 -5.36 37.88
C GLN A 294 -0.50 -5.47 36.62
N LYS A 295 -0.03 -6.70 36.33
CA LYS A 295 0.63 -7.05 35.07
C LYS A 295 -0.30 -7.92 34.25
N ASN A 296 -0.58 -7.52 33.02
CA ASN A 296 -1.34 -8.30 32.07
C ASN A 296 -0.45 -8.71 30.90
N LYS A 297 -0.65 -9.93 30.42
CA LYS A 297 0.01 -10.45 29.23
C LYS A 297 -1.04 -10.92 28.24
N ILE A 298 -0.88 -10.51 26.99
CA ILE A 298 -1.73 -10.99 25.91
C ILE A 298 -0.83 -11.72 24.93
N TYR A 299 -1.22 -12.96 24.65
CA TYR A 299 -0.67 -13.73 23.56
C TYR A 299 -1.59 -13.64 22.36
N PHE A 300 -0.97 -13.39 21.22
CA PHE A 300 -1.66 -13.16 20.00
C PHE A 300 -0.94 -13.89 18.87
N GLU A 301 -1.71 -14.64 18.09
CA GLU A 301 -1.23 -15.40 16.94
C GLU A 301 -2.17 -15.09 15.78
N ILE A 302 -1.69 -14.36 14.78
CA ILE A 302 -2.44 -14.19 13.53
C ILE A 302 -2.41 -15.52 12.80
N LYS A 303 -3.54 -16.23 12.82
CA LYS A 303 -3.70 -17.46 12.05
C LYS A 303 -4.36 -17.14 10.73
N GLU A 304 -3.86 -17.76 9.68
CA GLU A 304 -4.53 -17.75 8.38
C GLU A 304 -5.97 -18.27 8.54
N LYS A 305 -6.96 -17.44 8.19
CA LYS A 305 -8.29 -17.93 7.82
C LYS A 305 -8.32 -18.03 6.30
N ASN A 306 -8.40 -19.27 5.82
CA ASN A 306 -8.52 -19.63 4.40
C ASN A 306 -9.69 -18.94 3.72
#